data_AF-A0A9E2RMR1-F1
#
_entry.id   AF-A0A9E2RMR1-F1
#
_cell.length_a   1.000
_cell.length_b   1.000
_cell.length_c   1.000
_cell.angle_alpha   90.00
_cell.angle_beta   90.00
_cell.angle_gamma   90.00
#
_symmetry.space_group_name_H-M   'P 1'
#
loop_
_entity.id
_entity.type
_entity.pdbx_description
1 polymer ?
#
loop_
_entity_poly.entity_id
_entity_poly.type
_entity_poly.pdbx_seq_one_letter_code
_entity_poly.pdbx_strand_id
1 'polypeptide(L)'
;MNFHHIAGAACRALMARKDGPSLYDVCDPVLSKYDGGDHHIGKFYRTALGNPALRPLLRRTGLAELRDGERLAGLQQALIRARDDAAPDWDAIGRPVAALLDSIALKHPNPPAAPAAGRMPEIAEIEAAIRTCGAHLLRSYSRSGFIPTYAAFNLIGDPDCGGRELLMALKGLDARGYKNSTLLFNLARVFIARSPARALINPPWRGVAEPMWEPVQIRHRSAYYDAFFTEALLSFIETGLASADQANAARRAIADLVEFCVVTSKEEVRARDGAPFHVITALPPAPHPRFSRFFAQIKQDLGFGIYVPDCDTTACSFSAATQAGSTDPILEQPLIDFYAGYQVGGGSNEPRVTVPLNNNIDYDGGIVTWIDNLAGERPFGNDLDPTLNLDVLEVSFRNLARWKVIETPQRLTTVQRIIGFQKRLALSGAFRNPRSHIYYLPELYCAYFGRCYAAFMALPPTAQRTIDPDGAFDLIRRNVLAYVEDELIAAEINAFDAALALIALGHLGASAASFTPALQCIIRQLGEGGRRGPFKAYEWNKMKTPTRILVGGPEVTSAFVLMGLALARRALTGRN
;
A
#
# COMPACT_ATOMS: atom_id res chain seq x y z
N MET A 1 -7.80 22.21 1.02
CA MET A 1 -7.89 22.85 2.35
C MET A 1 -7.74 24.35 2.23
N ASN A 2 -8.52 25.12 2.99
CA ASN A 2 -8.43 26.58 3.03
C ASN A 2 -7.31 27.03 3.98
N PHE A 3 -6.53 28.06 3.61
CA PHE A 3 -5.47 28.67 4.41
C PHE A 3 -5.91 28.99 5.85
N HIS A 4 -7.13 29.50 6.02
CA HIS A 4 -7.69 29.83 7.34
C HIS A 4 -7.81 28.61 8.27
N HIS A 5 -8.08 27.42 7.72
CA HIS A 5 -8.14 26.19 8.51
C HIS A 5 -6.77 25.82 9.08
N ILE A 6 -5.74 25.85 8.23
CA ILE A 6 -4.35 25.53 8.61
C ILE A 6 -3.84 26.53 9.64
N ALA A 7 -4.01 27.83 9.39
CA ALA A 7 -3.59 28.88 10.30
C ALA A 7 -4.29 28.77 11.67
N GLY A 8 -5.60 28.49 11.67
CA GLY A 8 -6.36 28.27 12.90
C GLY A 8 -5.91 27.03 13.67
N ALA A 9 -5.62 25.91 12.98
CA ALA A 9 -5.11 24.69 13.61
C ALA A 9 -3.72 24.91 14.22
N ALA A 10 -2.81 25.59 13.50
CA ALA A 10 -1.50 25.94 13.99
C ALA A 10 -1.55 26.87 15.22
N CYS A 11 -2.39 27.91 15.18
CA CYS A 11 -2.59 28.82 16.31
C CYS A 11 -3.08 28.07 17.56
N ARG A 12 -4.09 27.20 17.43
CA ARG A 12 -4.57 26.36 18.54
C ARG A 12 -3.50 25.43 19.10
N ALA A 13 -2.68 24.82 18.24
CA ALA A 13 -1.59 23.95 18.68
C ALA A 13 -0.53 24.73 19.47
N LEU A 14 -0.11 25.90 18.97
CA LEU A 14 0.94 26.72 19.60
C LEU A 14 0.48 27.38 20.91
N MET A 15 -0.81 27.70 21.03
CA MET A 15 -1.40 28.35 22.21
C MET A 15 -1.99 27.35 23.23
N ALA A 16 -1.94 26.05 22.97
CA ALA A 16 -2.48 25.04 23.86
C ALA A 16 -1.87 25.16 25.28
N ARG A 17 -2.70 25.03 26.33
CA ARG A 17 -2.20 24.95 27.71
C ARG A 17 -1.55 23.57 27.90
N LYS A 18 -0.33 23.55 28.45
CA LYS A 18 0.33 22.29 28.81
C LYS A 18 -0.39 21.65 30.00
N ASP A 19 -0.85 20.43 29.81
CA ASP A 19 -1.56 19.64 30.82
C ASP A 19 -0.85 18.30 31.04
N GLY A 20 0.12 18.28 31.97
CA GLY A 20 0.97 17.11 32.24
C GLY A 20 2.22 17.01 31.34
N PRO A 21 3.03 15.95 31.49
CA PRO A 21 4.19 15.67 30.65
C PRO A 21 3.84 15.48 29.17
N SER A 22 4.64 16.09 28.29
CA SER A 22 4.61 15.96 26.84
C SER A 22 5.51 14.84 26.34
N LEU A 23 5.43 14.53 25.04
CA LEU A 23 6.34 13.59 24.36
C LEU A 23 7.81 13.89 24.67
N TYR A 24 8.19 15.18 24.70
CA TYR A 24 9.57 15.58 24.94
C TYR A 24 9.99 15.42 26.40
N ASP A 25 9.07 15.56 27.36
CA ASP A 25 9.36 15.28 28.77
C ASP A 25 9.56 13.78 29.03
N VAL A 26 8.90 12.92 28.23
CA VAL A 26 9.12 11.47 28.24
C VAL A 26 10.46 11.11 27.58
N CYS A 27 10.73 11.63 26.38
CA CYS A 27 11.84 11.16 25.54
C CYS A 27 13.17 11.91 25.76
N ASP A 28 13.19 13.23 26.02
CA ASP A 28 14.46 13.98 26.12
C ASP A 28 15.40 13.45 27.21
N PRO A 29 14.94 13.10 28.43
CA PRO A 29 15.82 12.62 29.50
C PRO A 29 16.56 11.33 29.15
N VAL A 30 16.00 10.53 28.25
CA VAL A 30 16.52 9.18 27.92
C VAL A 30 17.04 9.06 26.49
N LEU A 31 16.65 9.92 25.56
CA LEU A 31 17.01 9.80 24.14
C LEU A 31 17.75 11.03 23.55
N SER A 32 17.70 12.20 24.20
CA SER A 32 18.31 13.42 23.62
C SER A 32 19.83 13.46 23.75
N LYS A 33 20.38 13.01 24.89
CA LYS A 33 21.82 12.98 25.19
C LYS A 33 22.11 11.67 25.89
N TYR A 34 22.43 10.63 25.14
CA TYR A 34 22.78 9.33 25.72
C TYR A 34 24.14 8.87 25.18
N ASP A 35 24.82 8.07 26.00
CA ASP A 35 26.08 7.42 25.71
C ASP A 35 25.90 5.92 26.03
N GLY A 36 26.26 5.02 25.10
CA GLY A 36 26.01 3.58 25.18
C GLY A 36 24.67 3.07 24.59
N GLY A 37 24.53 1.75 24.46
CA GLY A 37 23.33 1.06 23.95
C GLY A 37 23.16 1.08 22.43
N ASP A 38 22.00 0.61 21.95
CA ASP A 38 21.59 0.70 20.54
C ASP A 38 21.36 2.16 20.14
N HIS A 39 22.14 2.61 19.16
CA HIS A 39 22.13 4.02 18.81
C HIS A 39 20.89 4.47 18.00
N HIS A 40 20.18 3.50 17.40
CA HIS A 40 19.13 3.78 16.43
C HIS A 40 17.95 4.51 17.07
N ILE A 41 17.44 4.06 18.23
CA ILE A 41 16.24 4.66 18.84
C ILE A 41 16.41 6.17 19.12
N GLY A 42 17.55 6.57 19.67
CA GLY A 42 17.80 7.98 19.95
C GLY A 42 18.17 8.79 18.70
N LYS A 43 18.80 8.17 17.68
CA LYS A 43 19.00 8.81 16.38
C LYS A 43 17.65 9.08 15.69
N PHE A 44 16.78 8.07 15.64
CA PHE A 44 15.42 8.17 15.13
C PHE A 44 14.66 9.28 15.86
N TYR A 45 14.68 9.29 17.20
CA TYR A 45 14.03 10.34 17.99
C TYR A 45 14.49 11.73 17.58
N ARG A 46 15.80 12.00 17.52
CA ARG A 46 16.33 13.32 17.16
C ARG A 46 15.98 13.73 15.73
N THR A 47 16.02 12.80 14.78
CA THR A 47 15.78 13.07 13.35
C THR A 47 14.29 13.27 13.05
N ALA A 48 13.42 12.40 13.57
CA ALA A 48 11.99 12.39 13.22
C ALA A 48 11.14 13.21 14.19
N LEU A 49 11.21 12.91 15.50
CA LEU A 49 10.25 13.43 16.49
C LEU A 49 10.74 14.69 17.22
N GLY A 50 12.05 14.80 17.41
CA GLY A 50 12.77 15.96 17.95
C GLY A 50 13.01 17.06 16.92
N ASN A 51 12.46 16.92 15.71
CA ASN A 51 12.64 17.87 14.61
C ASN A 51 12.17 19.29 15.00
N PRO A 52 12.92 20.36 14.64
CA PRO A 52 12.58 21.75 14.94
C PRO A 52 11.19 22.22 14.47
N ALA A 53 10.61 21.62 13.43
CA ALA A 53 9.27 21.95 12.95
C ALA A 53 8.15 21.31 13.79
N LEU A 54 8.36 20.08 14.26
CA LEU A 54 7.34 19.33 15.03
C LEU A 54 7.34 19.73 16.51
N ARG A 55 8.53 20.01 17.07
CA ARG A 55 8.72 20.30 18.50
C ARG A 55 7.86 21.46 19.03
N PRO A 56 7.76 22.61 18.36
CA PRO A 56 6.89 23.69 18.81
C PRO A 56 5.40 23.31 18.88
N LEU A 57 4.95 22.41 17.99
CA LEU A 57 3.56 21.97 17.91
C LEU A 57 3.18 21.00 19.03
N LEU A 58 4.12 20.13 19.45
CA LEU A 58 3.85 19.07 20.43
C LEU A 58 4.40 19.37 21.84
N ARG A 59 5.28 20.37 22.03
CA ARG A 59 5.87 20.64 23.36
C ARG A 59 4.87 21.04 24.44
N ARG A 60 3.69 21.52 24.05
CA ARG A 60 2.62 21.90 24.97
C ARG A 60 1.50 20.85 25.03
N THR A 61 1.63 19.74 24.31
CA THR A 61 0.62 18.68 24.26
C THR A 61 0.97 17.64 25.31
N GLY A 62 0.62 17.94 26.56
CA GLY A 62 0.82 17.04 27.69
C GLY A 62 -0.30 16.02 27.85
N LEU A 63 -0.01 14.92 28.54
CA LEU A 63 -1.01 13.94 28.98
C LEU A 63 -1.16 14.02 30.50
N ALA A 64 -2.36 14.31 30.99
CA ALA A 64 -2.64 14.48 32.42
C ALA A 64 -2.34 13.22 33.24
N GLU A 65 -2.59 12.03 32.69
CA GLU A 65 -2.30 10.74 33.31
C GLU A 65 -0.80 10.49 33.54
N LEU A 66 0.09 11.21 32.86
CA LEU A 66 1.54 11.12 33.09
C LEU A 66 2.02 12.01 34.25
N ARG A 67 1.12 12.75 34.93
CA ARG A 67 1.45 13.36 36.23
C ARG A 67 1.72 12.34 37.32
N ASP A 68 1.17 11.13 37.13
CA ASP A 68 1.54 9.97 37.91
C ASP A 68 3.00 9.60 37.61
N GLY A 69 3.86 9.78 38.61
CA GLY A 69 5.29 9.54 38.50
C GLY A 69 5.62 8.09 38.13
N GLU A 70 4.80 7.12 38.54
CA GLU A 70 5.02 5.71 38.21
C GLU A 70 4.76 5.44 36.73
N ARG A 71 3.70 6.02 36.16
CA ARG A 71 3.38 5.88 34.73
C ARG A 71 4.44 6.54 33.85
N LEU A 72 4.90 7.74 34.22
CA LEU A 72 5.97 8.44 33.51
C LEU A 72 7.27 7.63 33.58
N ALA A 73 7.66 7.19 34.77
CA ALA A 73 8.86 6.36 34.97
C ALA A 73 8.77 5.04 34.19
N GLY A 74 7.60 4.40 34.14
CA GLY A 74 7.36 3.19 33.37
C GLY A 74 7.61 3.36 31.87
N LEU A 75 7.17 4.48 31.29
CA LEU A 75 7.45 4.81 29.88
C LEU A 75 8.95 5.07 29.65
N GLN A 76 9.58 5.85 30.52
CA GLN A 76 11.02 6.14 30.42
C GLN A 76 11.84 4.85 30.55
N GLN A 77 11.48 3.96 31.48
CA GLN A 77 12.13 2.67 31.65
C GLN A 77 11.94 1.77 30.42
N ALA A 78 10.77 1.76 29.78
CA ALA A 78 10.56 1.04 28.53
C ALA A 78 11.49 1.54 27.41
N LEU A 79 11.66 2.86 27.28
CA LEU A 79 12.59 3.45 26.31
C LEU A 79 14.06 3.14 26.62
N ILE A 80 14.45 3.17 27.91
CA ILE A 80 15.79 2.77 28.36
C ILE A 80 16.06 1.31 27.99
N ARG A 81 15.13 0.41 28.29
CA ARG A 81 15.29 -1.02 27.96
C ARG A 81 15.35 -1.27 26.45
N ALA A 82 14.51 -0.58 25.68
CA ALA A 82 14.58 -0.63 24.22
C ALA A 82 15.94 -0.17 23.66
N ARG A 83 16.61 0.76 24.35
CA ARG A 83 17.95 1.27 24.01
C ARG A 83 19.08 0.36 24.52
N ASP A 84 19.02 -0.09 25.77
CA ASP A 84 20.20 -0.64 26.47
C ASP A 84 20.19 -2.16 26.58
N ASP A 85 19.02 -2.80 26.64
CA ASP A 85 18.97 -4.26 26.80
C ASP A 85 19.59 -4.92 25.57
N ALA A 86 20.52 -5.88 25.77
CA ALA A 86 21.12 -6.63 24.66
C ALA A 86 20.07 -7.49 23.94
N ALA A 87 19.12 -8.05 24.70
CA ALA A 87 17.98 -8.81 24.21
C ALA A 87 16.68 -8.23 24.83
N PRO A 88 16.11 -7.17 24.23
CA PRO A 88 14.96 -6.49 24.80
C PRO A 88 13.70 -7.37 24.83
N ASP A 89 12.99 -7.37 25.95
CA ASP A 89 11.64 -7.94 26.04
C ASP A 89 10.64 -6.93 25.46
N TRP A 90 10.36 -7.09 24.16
CA TRP A 90 9.50 -6.20 23.40
C TRP A 90 8.04 -6.20 23.85
N ASP A 91 7.56 -7.25 24.51
CA ASP A 91 6.23 -7.26 25.09
C ASP A 91 6.19 -6.33 26.31
N ALA A 92 7.12 -6.51 27.25
CA ALA A 92 7.21 -5.66 28.43
C ALA A 92 7.48 -4.18 28.07
N ILE A 93 8.33 -3.93 27.07
CA ILE A 93 8.64 -2.59 26.57
C ILE A 93 7.41 -1.96 25.91
N GLY A 94 6.64 -2.72 25.12
CA GLY A 94 5.49 -2.19 24.40
C GLY A 94 4.27 -1.89 25.30
N ARG A 95 4.09 -2.63 26.40
CA ARG A 95 2.88 -2.56 27.27
C ARG A 95 2.53 -1.14 27.74
N PRO A 96 3.46 -0.32 28.26
CA PRO A 96 3.13 1.06 28.67
C PRO A 96 2.61 1.91 27.51
N VAL A 97 3.18 1.75 26.31
CA VAL A 97 2.73 2.47 25.11
C VAL A 97 1.40 1.93 24.59
N ALA A 98 1.20 0.61 24.63
CA ALA A 98 -0.04 -0.05 24.26
C ALA A 98 -1.22 0.44 25.11
N ALA A 99 -1.03 0.56 26.42
CA ALA A 99 -2.05 1.10 27.33
C ALA A 99 -2.45 2.54 26.97
N LEU A 100 -1.48 3.37 26.55
CA LEU A 100 -1.77 4.70 26.04
C LEU A 100 -2.49 4.69 24.68
N LEU A 101 -2.14 3.77 23.78
CA LEU A 101 -2.83 3.64 22.49
C LEU A 101 -4.29 3.21 22.66
N ASP A 102 -4.60 2.31 23.58
CA ASP A 102 -5.98 1.86 23.80
C ASP A 102 -6.91 2.98 24.32
N SER A 103 -6.32 4.11 24.69
CA SER A 103 -7.02 5.29 25.18
C SER A 103 -7.29 6.36 24.11
N ILE A 104 -6.92 6.10 22.84
CA ILE A 104 -7.29 6.95 21.69
C ILE A 104 -8.34 6.25 20.82
N ALA A 105 -9.32 7.02 20.34
CA ALA A 105 -10.35 6.54 19.41
C ALA A 105 -10.09 7.12 18.03
N LEU A 106 -9.36 6.37 17.20
CA LEU A 106 -9.18 6.63 15.79
C LEU A 106 -9.91 5.53 15.00
N LYS A 107 -10.45 5.87 13.83
CA LYS A 107 -11.05 4.92 12.88
C LYS A 107 -10.78 5.43 11.47
N HIS A 108 -10.62 4.53 10.50
CA HIS A 108 -10.73 4.94 9.09
C HIS A 108 -12.08 5.66 8.88
N PRO A 109 -12.12 6.67 8.00
CA PRO A 109 -13.36 7.39 7.73
C PRO A 109 -14.46 6.45 7.27
N ASN A 110 -15.69 6.76 7.67
CA ASN A 110 -16.89 6.23 7.05
C ASN A 110 -17.54 7.40 6.29
N PRO A 111 -17.29 7.55 4.98
CA PRO A 111 -17.82 8.68 4.24
C PRO A 111 -19.36 8.71 4.30
N PRO A 112 -19.99 9.89 4.39
CA PRO A 112 -21.44 10.01 4.38
C PRO A 112 -22.01 9.55 3.03
N ALA A 113 -23.31 9.27 2.99
CA ALA A 113 -24.01 8.96 1.74
C ALA A 113 -23.79 10.07 0.69
N ALA A 114 -23.55 9.66 -0.55
CA ALA A 114 -23.42 10.57 -1.68
C ALA A 114 -24.77 11.19 -2.02
N PRO A 115 -24.80 12.44 -2.52
CA PRO A 115 -25.98 12.94 -3.21
C PRO A 115 -26.30 12.08 -4.44
N ALA A 116 -27.57 12.00 -4.81
CA ALA A 116 -28.00 11.27 -6.00
C ALA A 116 -27.19 11.68 -7.23
N ALA A 117 -26.71 10.68 -7.98
CA ALA A 117 -25.94 10.94 -9.19
C ALA A 117 -26.78 11.69 -10.22
N GLY A 118 -26.18 12.69 -10.87
CA GLY A 118 -26.80 13.45 -11.97
C GLY A 118 -26.77 12.69 -13.31
N ARG A 119 -26.60 13.41 -14.43
CA ARG A 119 -26.46 12.80 -15.77
C ARG A 119 -25.18 11.97 -15.94
N MET A 120 -25.24 10.89 -16.72
CA MET A 120 -24.05 10.20 -17.21
C MET A 120 -23.15 11.20 -17.98
N PRO A 121 -21.83 11.27 -17.70
CA PRO A 121 -20.92 12.05 -18.53
C PRO A 121 -20.90 11.56 -19.98
N GLU A 122 -20.78 12.50 -20.92
CA GLU A 122 -20.72 12.18 -22.34
C GLU A 122 -19.41 11.46 -22.67
N ILE A 123 -19.42 10.61 -23.70
CA ILE A 123 -18.22 9.90 -24.17
C ILE A 123 -17.07 10.88 -24.45
N ALA A 124 -17.36 12.06 -25.02
CA ALA A 124 -16.34 13.07 -25.29
C ALA A 124 -15.66 13.60 -24.00
N GLU A 125 -16.39 13.73 -22.89
CA GLU A 125 -15.84 14.13 -21.59
C GLU A 125 -14.89 13.05 -21.04
N ILE A 126 -15.30 11.78 -21.18
CA ILE A 126 -14.50 10.61 -20.78
C ILE A 126 -13.21 10.53 -21.62
N GLU A 127 -13.31 10.64 -22.95
CA GLU A 127 -12.15 10.59 -23.84
C GLU A 127 -11.18 11.76 -23.61
N ALA A 128 -11.68 12.95 -23.32
CA ALA A 128 -10.85 14.11 -22.98
C ALA A 128 -10.06 13.88 -21.68
N ALA A 129 -10.69 13.27 -20.66
CA ALA A 129 -10.02 12.92 -19.41
C ALA A 129 -8.95 11.83 -19.62
N ILE A 130 -9.23 10.80 -20.41
CA ILE A 130 -8.25 9.76 -20.79
C ILE A 130 -7.01 10.40 -21.46
N ARG A 131 -7.22 11.25 -22.48
CA ARG A 131 -6.12 11.96 -23.17
C ARG A 131 -5.31 12.82 -22.21
N THR A 132 -5.98 13.49 -21.27
CA THR A 132 -5.34 14.36 -20.27
C THR A 132 -4.45 13.55 -19.33
N CYS A 133 -4.93 12.41 -18.82
CA CYS A 133 -4.14 11.50 -17.99
C CYS A 133 -2.98 10.88 -18.77
N GLY A 134 -3.22 10.36 -19.99
CA GLY A 134 -2.16 9.76 -20.82
C GLY A 134 -1.05 10.76 -21.15
N ALA A 135 -1.42 11.99 -21.53
CA ALA A 135 -0.45 13.05 -21.77
C ALA A 135 0.31 13.46 -20.49
N HIS A 136 -0.33 13.40 -19.32
CA HIS A 136 0.35 13.66 -18.05
C HIS A 136 1.43 12.63 -17.75
N LEU A 137 1.12 11.33 -17.86
CA LEU A 137 2.08 10.25 -17.63
C LEU A 137 3.27 10.34 -18.59
N LEU A 138 3.01 10.53 -19.89
CA LEU A 138 4.06 10.65 -20.91
C LEU A 138 4.95 11.87 -20.69
N ARG A 139 4.39 13.02 -20.28
CA ARG A 139 5.20 14.21 -19.92
C ARG A 139 6.04 13.99 -18.67
N SER A 140 5.51 13.30 -17.66
CA SER A 140 6.26 13.00 -16.43
C SER A 140 7.44 12.07 -16.74
N TYR A 141 7.18 11.03 -17.55
CA TYR A 141 8.20 10.13 -18.07
C TYR A 141 9.28 10.87 -18.86
N SER A 142 8.90 11.66 -19.87
CA SER A 142 9.86 12.37 -20.72
C SER A 142 10.75 13.34 -19.94
N ARG A 143 10.24 13.92 -18.85
CA ARG A 143 11.00 14.84 -17.99
C ARG A 143 11.97 14.14 -17.06
N SER A 144 11.66 12.91 -16.64
CA SER A 144 12.34 12.25 -15.52
C SER A 144 13.07 10.96 -15.88
N GLY A 145 12.76 10.37 -17.03
CA GLY A 145 13.19 9.01 -17.43
C GLY A 145 12.48 7.88 -16.66
N PHE A 146 11.46 8.20 -15.87
CA PHE A 146 10.55 7.30 -15.16
C PHE A 146 9.31 8.08 -14.72
N ILE A 147 8.27 7.40 -14.25
CA ILE A 147 7.08 8.03 -13.67
C ILE A 147 7.21 7.98 -12.13
N PRO A 148 7.24 9.14 -11.44
CA PRO A 148 7.55 9.17 -10.01
C PRO A 148 6.35 8.79 -9.14
N THR A 149 6.69 8.20 -7.99
CA THR A 149 5.79 8.00 -6.85
C THR A 149 6.37 8.71 -5.63
N TYR A 150 5.53 8.97 -4.64
CA TYR A 150 5.88 9.68 -3.42
C TYR A 150 5.47 8.85 -2.21
N ALA A 151 6.29 8.86 -1.17
CA ALA A 151 5.97 8.30 0.14
C ALA A 151 5.99 9.40 1.22
N ALA A 152 5.09 9.33 2.18
CA ALA A 152 4.97 10.27 3.31
C ALA A 152 4.64 9.51 4.60
N PHE A 153 5.18 9.97 5.73
CA PHE A 153 5.00 9.30 7.03
C PHE A 153 3.81 9.90 7.77
N ASN A 154 2.68 9.20 7.78
CA ASN A 154 1.52 9.66 8.51
C ASN A 154 1.71 9.49 10.02
N LEU A 155 2.05 10.59 10.70
CA LEU A 155 2.34 10.60 12.14
C LEU A 155 1.13 10.25 13.02
N ILE A 156 -0.10 10.27 12.48
CA ILE A 156 -1.28 9.79 13.20
C ILE A 156 -1.38 8.24 13.23
N GLY A 157 -0.53 7.56 12.46
CA GLY A 157 -0.51 6.11 12.31
C GLY A 157 -1.75 5.54 11.61
N ASP A 158 -1.84 4.21 11.60
CA ASP A 158 -3.04 3.52 11.09
C ASP A 158 -4.15 3.60 12.14
N PRO A 159 -5.32 4.18 11.80
CA PRO A 159 -6.38 4.40 12.77
C PRO A 159 -7.02 3.10 13.28
N ASP A 160 -6.85 1.96 12.62
CA ASP A 160 -7.42 0.67 13.04
C ASP A 160 -6.46 -0.19 13.88
N CYS A 161 -5.23 0.29 14.12
CA CYS A 161 -4.26 -0.37 14.99
C CYS A 161 -4.33 0.21 16.41
N GLY A 162 -4.51 -0.64 17.43
CA GLY A 162 -4.47 -0.29 18.85
C GLY A 162 -3.24 -0.85 19.58
N GLY A 163 -3.30 -0.91 20.90
CA GLY A 163 -2.23 -1.45 21.75
C GLY A 163 -1.94 -2.92 21.45
N ARG A 164 -2.98 -3.71 21.16
CA ARG A 164 -2.85 -5.12 20.74
C ARG A 164 -1.97 -5.27 19.50
N GLU A 165 -2.26 -4.51 18.44
CA GLU A 165 -1.51 -4.54 17.18
C GLU A 165 -0.07 -4.05 17.35
N LEU A 166 0.16 -3.04 18.21
CA LEU A 166 1.51 -2.61 18.56
C LEU A 166 2.33 -3.77 19.14
N LEU A 167 1.77 -4.51 20.11
CA LEU A 167 2.46 -5.64 20.74
C LEU A 167 2.71 -6.78 19.74
N MET A 168 1.75 -7.07 18.85
CA MET A 168 1.93 -8.04 17.77
C MET A 168 3.09 -7.65 16.85
N ALA A 169 3.16 -6.39 16.41
CA ALA A 169 4.25 -5.91 15.58
C ALA A 169 5.60 -5.99 16.31
N LEU A 170 5.70 -5.46 17.53
CA LEU A 170 6.98 -5.45 18.27
C LEU A 170 7.52 -6.87 18.53
N LYS A 171 6.65 -7.87 18.70
CA LYS A 171 7.06 -9.28 18.79
C LYS A 171 7.50 -9.85 17.43
N GLY A 172 6.70 -9.60 16.40
CA GLY A 172 6.83 -10.27 15.10
C GLY A 172 7.89 -9.72 14.15
N LEU A 173 8.22 -8.44 14.29
CA LEU A 173 9.31 -7.81 13.52
C LEU A 173 10.65 -8.44 13.92
N ASP A 174 11.65 -8.46 13.03
CA ASP A 174 12.98 -8.99 13.37
C ASP A 174 13.97 -7.86 13.67
N ALA A 175 14.05 -6.83 12.82
CA ALA A 175 15.04 -5.78 12.98
C ALA A 175 14.75 -4.87 14.18
N ARG A 176 15.70 -4.77 15.12
CA ARG A 176 15.63 -3.88 16.29
C ARG A 176 15.32 -2.43 15.92
N GLY A 177 15.97 -1.91 14.86
CA GLY A 177 15.70 -0.55 14.38
C GLY A 177 14.25 -0.35 13.94
N TYR A 178 13.64 -1.38 13.34
CA TYR A 178 12.25 -1.33 12.92
C TYR A 178 11.27 -1.39 14.11
N LYS A 179 11.62 -2.15 15.15
CA LYS A 179 10.90 -2.17 16.45
C LYS A 179 11.00 -0.82 17.17
N ASN A 180 12.18 -0.20 17.19
CA ASN A 180 12.40 1.13 17.76
C ASN A 180 11.52 2.19 17.08
N SER A 181 11.53 2.22 15.74
CA SER A 181 10.69 3.14 14.95
C SER A 181 9.21 2.90 15.27
N THR A 182 8.77 1.63 15.24
CA THR A 182 7.40 1.21 15.57
C THR A 182 6.96 1.71 16.96
N LEU A 183 7.80 1.53 17.99
CA LEU A 183 7.55 1.98 19.35
C LEU A 183 7.41 3.52 19.44
N LEU A 184 8.38 4.25 18.88
CA LEU A 184 8.42 5.71 19.01
C LEU A 184 7.34 6.43 18.22
N PHE A 185 7.03 5.98 17.00
CA PHE A 185 5.91 6.53 16.24
C PHE A 185 4.58 6.32 16.95
N ASN A 186 4.36 5.16 17.60
CA ASN A 186 3.13 4.92 18.33
C ASN A 186 3.04 5.71 19.64
N LEU A 187 4.17 5.92 20.31
CA LEU A 187 4.22 6.86 21.42
C LEU A 187 3.85 8.27 20.95
N ALA A 188 4.46 8.77 19.87
CA ALA A 188 4.16 10.09 19.31
C ALA A 188 2.69 10.21 18.87
N ARG A 189 2.13 9.17 18.26
CA ARG A 189 0.73 9.09 17.83
C ARG A 189 -0.25 9.40 18.96
N VAL A 190 -0.02 8.91 20.18
CA VAL A 190 -0.89 9.19 21.34
C VAL A 190 -0.94 10.70 21.61
N PHE A 191 0.23 11.35 21.68
CA PHE A 191 0.33 12.79 21.94
C PHE A 191 -0.30 13.60 20.82
N ILE A 192 -0.09 13.21 19.56
CA ILE A 192 -0.68 13.87 18.40
C ILE A 192 -2.20 13.74 18.45
N ALA A 193 -2.73 12.53 18.58
CA ALA A 193 -4.16 12.23 18.52
C ALA A 193 -4.97 12.96 19.61
N ARG A 194 -4.36 13.20 20.77
CA ARG A 194 -4.96 13.90 21.92
C ARG A 194 -4.67 15.40 21.95
N SER A 195 -4.10 15.96 20.89
CA SER A 195 -3.73 17.37 20.83
C SER A 195 -4.49 18.16 19.76
N PRO A 196 -4.56 19.50 19.90
CA PRO A 196 -5.02 20.37 18.82
C PRO A 196 -4.14 20.29 17.56
N ALA A 197 -2.88 19.84 17.67
CA ALA A 197 -1.99 19.64 16.54
C ALA A 197 -2.48 18.53 15.60
N ARG A 198 -3.35 17.62 16.06
CA ARG A 198 -4.00 16.61 15.21
C ARG A 198 -4.63 17.21 13.96
N ALA A 199 -5.37 18.29 14.09
CA ALA A 199 -6.07 18.91 12.96
C ALA A 199 -5.10 19.55 11.95
N LEU A 200 -3.87 19.84 12.39
CA LEU A 200 -2.80 20.23 11.49
C LEU A 200 -2.15 18.98 10.89
N ILE A 201 -1.75 17.98 11.68
CA ILE A 201 -0.94 16.83 11.25
C ILE A 201 -1.73 15.82 10.40
N ASN A 202 -2.99 15.58 10.74
CA ASN A 202 -3.92 14.74 9.98
C ASN A 202 -5.25 15.50 9.78
N PRO A 203 -5.32 16.40 8.80
CA PRO A 203 -6.52 17.18 8.53
C PRO A 203 -7.66 16.27 8.04
N PRO A 204 -8.93 16.58 8.34
CA PRO A 204 -10.06 15.83 7.80
C PRO A 204 -10.06 15.81 6.25
N TRP A 205 -10.38 14.65 5.67
CA TRP A 205 -10.50 14.47 4.23
C TRP A 205 -11.88 13.92 3.82
N ARG A 206 -12.09 13.84 2.51
CA ARG A 206 -13.30 13.31 1.86
C ARG A 206 -12.92 12.10 1.03
N GLY A 207 -13.83 11.14 0.91
CA GLY A 207 -13.53 9.85 0.31
C GLY A 207 -12.90 8.88 1.29
N VAL A 208 -12.59 7.69 0.79
CA VAL A 208 -11.91 6.64 1.54
C VAL A 208 -10.41 6.90 1.49
N ALA A 209 -9.83 6.98 0.29
CA ALA A 209 -8.41 7.20 0.10
C ALA A 209 -7.97 8.57 0.62
N GLU A 210 -7.04 8.58 1.58
CA GLU A 210 -6.46 9.80 2.15
C GLU A 210 -5.68 10.60 1.10
N PRO A 211 -5.98 11.89 0.90
CA PRO A 211 -5.15 12.77 0.09
C PRO A 211 -3.75 12.86 0.71
N MET A 212 -2.72 12.65 -0.11
CA MET A 212 -1.35 12.81 0.36
C MET A 212 -1.08 14.28 0.66
N TRP A 213 -1.07 14.62 1.94
CA TRP A 213 -0.80 15.96 2.43
C TRP A 213 0.27 15.86 3.50
N GLU A 214 1.54 16.16 3.19
CA GLU A 214 2.57 16.35 4.21
C GLU A 214 3.71 17.24 3.69
N PRO A 215 4.39 18.00 4.57
CA PRO A 215 5.52 18.84 4.18
C PRO A 215 6.76 18.05 3.72
N VAL A 216 6.82 16.73 3.96
CA VAL A 216 7.97 15.89 3.60
C VAL A 216 7.49 14.69 2.78
N GLN A 217 7.60 14.80 1.45
CA GLN A 217 7.35 13.70 0.53
C GLN A 217 8.67 13.19 -0.04
N ILE A 218 8.88 11.89 0.04
CA ILE A 218 10.04 11.21 -0.52
C ILE A 218 9.67 10.76 -1.93
N ARG A 219 10.22 11.45 -2.93
CA ARG A 219 10.13 11.01 -4.33
C ARG A 219 10.96 9.74 -4.52
N HIS A 220 10.36 8.71 -5.11
CA HIS A 220 11.03 7.45 -5.42
C HIS A 220 10.43 6.74 -6.64
N ARG A 221 11.08 5.65 -7.05
CA ARG A 221 10.69 4.73 -8.12
C ARG A 221 10.87 3.31 -7.59
N SER A 222 9.89 2.43 -7.77
CA SER A 222 10.04 0.99 -7.49
C SER A 222 9.54 0.16 -8.67
N ALA A 223 9.99 -1.09 -8.76
CA ALA A 223 9.52 -2.01 -9.79
C ALA A 223 7.99 -2.24 -9.68
N TYR A 224 7.47 -2.28 -8.46
CA TYR A 224 6.03 -2.37 -8.20
C TYR A 224 5.27 -1.25 -8.93
N TYR A 225 5.70 0.00 -8.81
CA TYR A 225 4.99 1.12 -9.46
C TYR A 225 5.10 1.09 -10.98
N ASP A 226 6.28 0.74 -11.49
CA ASP A 226 6.53 0.65 -12.93
C ASP A 226 5.69 -0.45 -13.60
N ALA A 227 5.37 -1.53 -12.91
CA ALA A 227 4.42 -2.54 -13.38
C ALA A 227 3.02 -1.94 -13.62
N PHE A 228 2.48 -1.17 -12.66
CA PHE A 228 1.17 -0.52 -12.82
C PHE A 228 1.18 0.63 -13.85
N PHE A 229 2.28 1.38 -13.94
CA PHE A 229 2.41 2.39 -14.99
C PHE A 229 2.50 1.77 -16.38
N THR A 230 3.08 0.58 -16.51
CA THR A 230 3.06 -0.21 -17.75
C THR A 230 1.62 -0.54 -18.15
N GLU A 231 0.81 -1.07 -17.22
CA GLU A 231 -0.61 -1.38 -17.48
C GLU A 231 -1.43 -0.15 -17.87
N ALA A 232 -1.21 1.00 -17.21
CA ALA A 232 -1.91 2.23 -17.54
C ALA A 232 -1.54 2.75 -18.94
N LEU A 233 -0.27 2.65 -19.35
CA LEU A 233 0.16 3.05 -20.69
C LEU A 233 -0.31 2.07 -21.77
N LEU A 234 -0.37 0.77 -21.48
CA LEU A 234 -0.98 -0.23 -22.36
C LEU A 234 -2.47 0.10 -22.56
N SER A 235 -3.21 0.32 -21.47
CA SER A 235 -4.62 0.74 -21.51
C SER A 235 -4.81 2.01 -22.35
N PHE A 236 -3.89 2.97 -22.25
CA PHE A 236 -3.96 4.20 -23.05
C PHE A 236 -3.85 3.93 -24.55
N ILE A 237 -2.91 3.06 -24.95
CA ILE A 237 -2.74 2.66 -26.35
C ILE A 237 -3.99 1.92 -26.83
N GLU A 238 -4.50 0.97 -26.05
CA GLU A 238 -5.67 0.15 -26.38
C GLU A 238 -6.93 0.98 -26.61
N THR A 239 -7.09 2.12 -25.92
CA THR A 239 -8.24 3.01 -26.17
C THR A 239 -8.33 3.53 -27.62
N GLY A 240 -7.23 3.50 -28.38
CA GLY A 240 -7.11 4.11 -29.70
C GLY A 240 -7.14 5.64 -29.68
N LEU A 241 -7.10 6.28 -28.50
CA LEU A 241 -7.12 7.73 -28.38
C LEU A 241 -5.72 8.35 -28.52
N ALA A 242 -4.65 7.62 -28.22
CA ALA A 242 -3.30 8.13 -28.38
C ALA A 242 -3.02 8.54 -29.84
N SER A 243 -2.42 9.71 -30.06
CA SER A 243 -1.85 10.04 -31.37
C SER A 243 -0.72 9.05 -31.71
N ALA A 244 -0.31 8.96 -32.97
CA ALA A 244 0.80 8.09 -33.37
C ALA A 244 2.08 8.34 -32.57
N ASP A 245 2.42 9.62 -32.34
CA ASP A 245 3.56 10.01 -31.51
C ASP A 245 3.41 9.61 -30.04
N GLN A 246 2.21 9.76 -29.49
CA GLN A 246 1.92 9.35 -28.12
C GLN A 246 1.97 7.84 -27.97
N ALA A 247 1.44 7.08 -28.91
CA ALA A 247 1.50 5.63 -28.92
C ALA A 247 2.95 5.14 -29.00
N ASN A 248 3.76 5.74 -29.87
CA ASN A 248 5.20 5.43 -29.96
C ASN A 248 5.96 5.80 -28.68
N ALA A 249 5.66 6.95 -28.07
CA ALA A 249 6.25 7.36 -26.80
C ALA A 249 5.85 6.42 -25.66
N ALA A 250 4.59 6.00 -25.61
CA ALA A 250 4.08 5.05 -24.63
C ALA A 250 4.77 3.68 -24.78
N ARG A 251 4.94 3.16 -26.00
CA ARG A 251 5.66 1.90 -26.25
C ARG A 251 7.12 1.95 -25.78
N ARG A 252 7.83 3.06 -26.03
CA ARG A 252 9.20 3.25 -25.51
C ARG A 252 9.22 3.28 -23.98
N ALA A 253 8.33 4.06 -23.37
CA ALA A 253 8.23 4.11 -21.91
C ALA A 253 7.92 2.72 -21.32
N ILE A 254 6.98 1.97 -21.89
CA ILE A 254 6.65 0.60 -21.47
C ILE A 254 7.89 -0.30 -21.51
N ALA A 255 8.67 -0.27 -22.60
CA ALA A 255 9.88 -1.08 -22.71
C ALA A 255 10.88 -0.75 -21.58
N ASP A 256 11.14 0.54 -21.34
CA ASP A 256 12.08 1.00 -20.31
C ASP A 256 11.59 0.69 -18.87
N LEU A 257 10.27 0.73 -18.63
CA LEU A 257 9.65 0.36 -17.35
C LEU A 257 9.75 -1.15 -17.12
N VAL A 258 9.46 -1.97 -18.14
CA VAL A 258 9.57 -3.44 -18.08
C VAL A 258 11.01 -3.87 -17.85
N GLU A 259 11.98 -3.30 -18.59
CA GLU A 259 13.40 -3.57 -18.39
C GLU A 259 13.84 -3.27 -16.95
N PHE A 260 13.34 -2.17 -16.39
CA PHE A 260 13.62 -1.86 -14.99
C PHE A 260 13.04 -2.90 -14.02
N CYS A 261 11.82 -3.37 -14.28
CA CYS A 261 11.18 -4.37 -13.44
C CYS A 261 11.93 -5.71 -13.47
N VAL A 262 12.21 -6.24 -14.66
CA VAL A 262 12.67 -7.64 -14.81
C VAL A 262 14.17 -7.81 -15.01
N VAL A 263 14.90 -6.74 -15.34
CA VAL A 263 16.37 -6.77 -15.50
C VAL A 263 17.05 -6.02 -14.37
N THR A 264 16.70 -4.73 -14.18
CA THR A 264 17.42 -3.88 -13.21
C THR A 264 17.11 -4.25 -11.76
N SER A 265 15.87 -4.60 -11.48
CA SER A 265 15.39 -4.89 -10.12
C SER A 265 15.44 -6.39 -9.77
N LYS A 266 16.03 -7.19 -10.66
CA LYS A 266 16.16 -8.64 -10.49
C LYS A 266 17.19 -8.98 -9.42
N GLU A 267 16.82 -9.89 -8.54
CA GLU A 267 17.66 -10.47 -7.51
C GLU A 267 17.55 -12.00 -7.59
N GLU A 268 18.65 -12.72 -7.36
CA GLU A 268 18.62 -14.18 -7.16
C GLU A 268 18.39 -14.46 -5.67
N VAL A 269 17.54 -15.43 -5.32
CA VAL A 269 17.31 -15.88 -3.95
C VAL A 269 17.27 -17.40 -3.89
N ARG A 270 17.24 -17.98 -2.69
CA ARG A 270 17.11 -19.43 -2.50
C ARG A 270 15.68 -19.79 -2.10
N ALA A 271 15.09 -20.73 -2.82
CA ALA A 271 13.87 -21.40 -2.39
C ALA A 271 14.14 -22.27 -1.16
N ARG A 272 13.06 -22.78 -0.53
CA ARG A 272 13.17 -23.62 0.67
C ARG A 272 13.95 -24.93 0.46
N ASP A 273 13.94 -25.44 -0.76
CA ASP A 273 14.71 -26.62 -1.18
C ASP A 273 16.14 -26.28 -1.63
N GLY A 274 16.55 -25.01 -1.53
CA GLY A 274 17.86 -24.51 -1.95
C GLY A 274 17.96 -24.15 -3.43
N ALA A 275 16.92 -24.38 -4.24
CA ALA A 275 16.93 -24.03 -5.65
C ALA A 275 17.08 -22.51 -5.86
N PRO A 276 17.90 -22.06 -6.83
CA PRO A 276 17.98 -20.63 -7.17
C PRO A 276 16.69 -20.19 -7.85
N PHE A 277 16.17 -19.03 -7.46
CA PHE A 277 15.06 -18.34 -8.11
C PHE A 277 15.40 -16.88 -8.34
N HIS A 278 14.99 -16.33 -9.47
CA HIS A 278 15.03 -14.89 -9.70
C HIS A 278 13.72 -14.25 -9.25
N VAL A 279 13.82 -13.26 -8.37
CA VAL A 279 12.72 -12.46 -7.81
C VAL A 279 13.00 -10.97 -8.02
N ILE A 280 12.03 -10.10 -7.71
CA ILE A 280 12.15 -8.68 -7.96
C ILE A 280 12.18 -7.90 -6.64
N THR A 281 13.25 -7.14 -6.44
CA THR A 281 13.42 -6.26 -5.27
C THR A 281 12.85 -4.88 -5.59
N ALA A 282 11.94 -4.39 -4.74
CA ALA A 282 11.21 -3.16 -5.01
C ALA A 282 12.12 -1.95 -5.28
N LEU A 283 13.23 -1.82 -4.56
CA LEU A 283 14.24 -0.78 -4.80
C LEU A 283 15.59 -1.41 -5.14
N PRO A 284 16.18 -1.12 -6.31
CA PRO A 284 17.48 -1.66 -6.67
C PRO A 284 18.57 -1.12 -5.74
N PRO A 285 19.64 -1.89 -5.50
CA PRO A 285 20.75 -1.47 -4.65
C PRO A 285 21.42 -0.19 -5.20
N ALA A 286 22.03 0.60 -4.29
CA ALA A 286 22.84 1.74 -4.68
C ALA A 286 24.03 1.29 -5.56
N PRO A 287 24.53 2.09 -6.52
CA PRO A 287 24.17 3.48 -6.81
C PRO A 287 23.17 3.62 -7.97
N HIS A 288 21.87 3.40 -7.73
CA HIS A 288 20.85 3.70 -8.75
C HIS A 288 20.37 5.18 -8.63
N PRO A 289 20.37 5.99 -9.70
CA PRO A 289 20.23 7.46 -9.66
C PRO A 289 18.86 8.01 -9.24
N ARG A 290 17.94 7.16 -8.77
CA ARG A 290 16.50 7.49 -8.69
C ARG A 290 15.93 7.47 -7.28
N PHE A 291 16.79 7.27 -6.30
CA PHE A 291 16.54 7.60 -4.90
C PHE A 291 17.56 8.66 -4.50
N SER A 292 17.13 9.83 -4.00
CA SER A 292 18.09 10.89 -3.67
C SER A 292 19.07 10.37 -2.61
N ARG A 293 20.37 10.66 -2.74
CA ARG A 293 21.38 10.25 -1.73
C ARG A 293 21.00 10.71 -0.33
N PHE A 294 20.40 11.90 -0.23
CA PHE A 294 19.85 12.43 1.00
C PHE A 294 18.75 11.53 1.59
N PHE A 295 17.79 11.10 0.79
CA PHE A 295 16.73 10.20 1.24
C PHE A 295 17.23 8.77 1.48
N ALA A 296 18.24 8.29 0.73
CA ALA A 296 18.92 7.02 1.01
C ALA A 296 19.51 7.03 2.42
N GLN A 297 20.24 8.09 2.76
CA GLN A 297 20.82 8.25 4.09
C GLN A 297 19.73 8.37 5.17
N ILE A 298 18.69 9.17 4.95
CA ILE A 298 17.58 9.29 5.90
C ILE A 298 16.91 7.94 6.13
N LYS A 299 16.61 7.18 5.09
CA LYS A 299 15.98 5.86 5.26
C LYS A 299 16.89 4.90 6.02
N GLN A 300 18.18 4.85 5.69
CA GLN A 300 19.15 4.05 6.43
C GLN A 300 19.19 4.48 7.92
N ASP A 301 19.24 5.78 8.18
CA ASP A 301 19.28 6.37 9.52
C ASP A 301 18.01 6.08 10.33
N LEU A 302 16.86 5.97 9.67
CA LEU A 302 15.58 5.63 10.27
C LEU A 302 15.35 4.12 10.39
N GLY A 303 16.29 3.27 9.95
CA GLY A 303 16.19 1.81 10.04
C GLY A 303 15.42 1.14 8.91
N PHE A 304 15.22 1.87 7.79
CA PHE A 304 14.57 1.42 6.56
C PHE A 304 15.57 1.18 5.41
N GLY A 305 16.82 0.86 5.75
CA GLY A 305 17.94 0.78 4.78
C GLY A 305 18.08 -0.57 4.06
N ILE A 306 17.46 -1.62 4.60
CA ILE A 306 17.47 -2.96 4.00
C ILE A 306 16.21 -3.11 3.16
N TYR A 307 16.39 -3.38 1.88
CA TYR A 307 15.31 -3.73 0.95
C TYR A 307 15.40 -5.21 0.68
N VAL A 308 14.26 -5.88 0.85
CA VAL A 308 14.11 -7.28 0.51
C VAL A 308 13.06 -7.40 -0.59
N PRO A 309 13.14 -8.42 -1.45
CA PRO A 309 12.08 -8.71 -2.39
C PRO A 309 10.76 -9.02 -1.68
N ASP A 310 9.66 -8.83 -2.41
CA ASP A 310 8.32 -9.16 -1.96
C ASP A 310 7.53 -9.86 -3.07
N CYS A 311 6.53 -10.62 -2.65
CA CYS A 311 5.76 -11.51 -3.52
C CYS A 311 4.95 -10.73 -4.56
N ASP A 312 4.34 -9.60 -4.20
CA ASP A 312 3.56 -8.76 -5.12
C ASP A 312 4.42 -8.02 -6.13
N THR A 313 5.51 -7.37 -5.73
CA THR A 313 6.42 -6.72 -6.69
C THR A 313 6.91 -7.72 -7.73
N THR A 314 7.27 -8.93 -7.29
CA THR A 314 7.69 -10.01 -8.18
C THR A 314 6.56 -10.43 -9.13
N ALA A 315 5.36 -10.69 -8.61
CA ALA A 315 4.21 -11.12 -9.40
C ALA A 315 3.76 -10.04 -10.41
N CYS A 316 3.58 -8.79 -9.96
CA CYS A 316 3.18 -7.67 -10.81
C CYS A 316 4.22 -7.40 -11.91
N SER A 317 5.51 -7.48 -11.60
CA SER A 317 6.58 -7.26 -12.59
C SER A 317 6.53 -8.29 -13.72
N PHE A 318 6.36 -9.58 -13.38
CA PHE A 318 6.20 -10.64 -14.37
C PHE A 318 4.89 -10.50 -15.14
N SER A 319 3.79 -10.15 -14.46
CA SER A 319 2.50 -9.90 -15.10
C SER A 319 2.59 -8.77 -16.13
N ALA A 320 3.15 -7.62 -15.75
CA ALA A 320 3.33 -6.47 -16.63
C ALA A 320 4.26 -6.78 -17.80
N ALA A 321 5.36 -7.49 -17.57
CA ALA A 321 6.28 -7.92 -18.62
C ALA A 321 5.59 -8.87 -19.62
N THR A 322 4.80 -9.84 -19.15
CA THR A 322 4.01 -10.72 -20.03
C THR A 322 2.98 -9.93 -20.84
N GLN A 323 2.27 -8.97 -20.23
CA GLN A 323 1.31 -8.11 -20.92
C GLN A 323 1.97 -7.22 -21.98
N ALA A 324 3.16 -6.71 -21.70
CA ALA A 324 3.94 -5.91 -22.65
C ALA A 324 4.58 -6.73 -23.79
N GLY A 325 4.42 -8.06 -23.78
CA GLY A 325 5.02 -8.95 -24.79
C GLY A 325 6.53 -9.13 -24.64
N SER A 326 7.05 -8.98 -23.42
CA SER A 326 8.48 -9.23 -23.14
C SER A 326 8.85 -10.68 -23.42
N THR A 327 10.06 -10.86 -23.96
CA THR A 327 10.69 -12.16 -24.22
C THR A 327 11.85 -12.43 -23.26
N ASP A 328 11.94 -11.70 -22.15
CA ASP A 328 13.01 -11.90 -21.17
C ASP A 328 12.96 -13.34 -20.61
N PRO A 329 14.10 -14.08 -20.59
CA PRO A 329 14.15 -15.47 -20.12
C PRO A 329 13.66 -15.68 -18.69
N ILE A 330 13.66 -14.64 -17.85
CA ILE A 330 13.15 -14.73 -16.47
C ILE A 330 11.69 -15.23 -16.44
N LEU A 331 10.89 -14.92 -17.47
CA LEU A 331 9.48 -15.30 -17.55
C LEU A 331 9.27 -16.81 -17.69
N GLU A 332 10.29 -17.56 -18.12
CA GLU A 332 10.23 -19.03 -18.22
C GLU A 332 10.29 -19.71 -16.84
N GLN A 333 10.66 -18.98 -15.79
CA GLN A 333 10.68 -19.47 -14.42
C GLN A 333 9.24 -19.51 -13.85
N PRO A 334 8.72 -20.69 -13.47
CA PRO A 334 7.41 -20.82 -12.87
C PRO A 334 7.42 -20.33 -11.41
N LEU A 335 7.11 -19.05 -11.20
CA LEU A 335 7.10 -18.44 -9.85
C LEU A 335 6.20 -19.16 -8.85
N ILE A 336 5.17 -19.85 -9.33
CA ILE A 336 4.27 -20.63 -8.48
C ILE A 336 4.99 -21.76 -7.71
N ASP A 337 6.08 -22.30 -8.25
CA ASP A 337 6.92 -23.30 -7.56
C ASP A 337 7.64 -22.66 -6.37
N PHE A 338 8.10 -21.42 -6.54
CA PHE A 338 8.69 -20.63 -5.45
C PHE A 338 7.66 -20.24 -4.40
N TYR A 339 6.49 -19.71 -4.83
CA TYR A 339 5.43 -19.28 -3.92
C TYR A 339 4.81 -20.43 -3.12
N ALA A 340 4.83 -21.67 -3.62
CA ALA A 340 4.46 -22.84 -2.83
C ALA A 340 5.29 -22.94 -1.53
N GLY A 341 6.56 -22.53 -1.60
CA GLY A 341 7.47 -22.40 -0.47
C GLY A 341 7.09 -21.29 0.52
N TYR A 342 6.19 -20.37 0.17
CA TYR A 342 5.68 -19.25 0.98
C TYR A 342 4.20 -19.40 1.37
N GLN A 343 3.53 -20.45 0.88
CA GLN A 343 2.12 -20.72 1.18
C GLN A 343 1.90 -21.23 2.61
N VAL A 344 0.90 -20.66 3.29
CA VAL A 344 0.47 -21.05 4.63
C VAL A 344 -0.35 -22.35 4.57
N GLY A 345 -0.12 -23.26 5.52
CA GLY A 345 -0.89 -24.49 5.69
C GLY A 345 -0.67 -25.10 7.07
N GLY A 346 -1.65 -25.86 7.57
CA GLY A 346 -1.61 -26.48 8.90
C GLY A 346 -0.45 -27.47 9.08
N GLY A 347 0.06 -27.60 10.32
CA GLY A 347 1.18 -28.50 10.68
C GLY A 347 2.51 -27.77 10.94
N SER A 348 3.63 -28.40 10.58
CA SER A 348 5.04 -28.03 10.89
C SER A 348 5.54 -26.67 10.34
N ASN A 349 4.65 -25.85 9.78
CA ASN A 349 4.95 -24.47 9.42
C ASN A 349 4.78 -23.58 10.67
N GLU A 350 5.77 -23.57 11.57
CA GLU A 350 5.95 -22.47 12.54
C GLU A 350 5.53 -21.14 11.90
N PRO A 351 4.83 -20.25 12.62
CA PRO A 351 3.92 -19.30 11.99
C PRO A 351 4.69 -18.45 10.98
N ARG A 352 4.52 -18.77 9.69
CA ARG A 352 5.09 -18.03 8.56
C ARG A 352 4.69 -16.55 8.63
N VAL A 353 3.56 -16.29 9.26
CA VAL A 353 3.08 -14.98 9.66
C VAL A 353 3.61 -14.68 11.06
N THR A 354 4.75 -14.02 11.16
CA THR A 354 5.30 -13.57 12.45
C THR A 354 4.65 -12.28 12.93
N VAL A 355 4.09 -11.47 12.01
CA VAL A 355 3.41 -10.19 12.28
C VAL A 355 1.91 -10.29 11.94
N PRO A 356 1.08 -10.92 12.80
CA PRO A 356 -0.32 -11.23 12.48
C PRO A 356 -1.28 -10.06 12.77
N LEU A 357 -1.05 -8.89 12.18
CA LEU A 357 -1.85 -7.68 12.42
C LEU A 357 -3.34 -7.86 12.04
N ASN A 358 -3.59 -8.67 11.02
CA ASN A 358 -4.91 -8.98 10.49
C ASN A 358 -5.40 -10.38 10.91
N ASN A 359 -5.11 -10.81 12.14
CA ASN A 359 -5.51 -12.13 12.67
C ASN A 359 -7.03 -12.40 12.75
N ASN A 360 -7.84 -11.50 12.20
CA ASN A 360 -9.27 -11.68 11.97
C ASN A 360 -9.59 -12.39 10.64
N ILE A 361 -8.58 -12.83 9.88
CA ILE A 361 -8.75 -13.64 8.67
C ILE A 361 -8.14 -15.03 8.83
N ASP A 362 -8.64 -15.99 8.07
CA ASP A 362 -8.05 -17.33 7.97
C ASP A 362 -6.96 -17.33 6.91
N TYR A 363 -5.71 -17.57 7.32
CA TYR A 363 -4.54 -17.52 6.45
C TYR A 363 -4.33 -18.79 5.61
N ASP A 364 -5.02 -19.90 5.87
CA ASP A 364 -4.75 -21.15 5.15
C ASP A 364 -4.79 -20.93 3.63
N GLY A 365 -3.80 -21.46 2.90
CA GLY A 365 -3.70 -21.34 1.44
C GLY A 365 -3.19 -19.99 0.91
N GLY A 366 -3.10 -18.94 1.73
CA GLY A 366 -2.51 -17.67 1.33
C GLY A 366 -0.97 -17.68 1.31
N ILE A 367 -0.39 -16.76 0.55
CA ILE A 367 1.05 -16.51 0.41
C ILE A 367 1.42 -15.30 1.27
N VAL A 368 2.48 -15.44 2.07
CA VAL A 368 3.04 -14.34 2.88
C VAL A 368 3.81 -13.33 2.01
N THR A 369 3.97 -12.09 2.49
CA THR A 369 4.42 -10.95 1.70
C THR A 369 5.91 -10.97 1.35
N TRP A 370 6.77 -11.15 2.35
CA TRP A 370 8.20 -10.86 2.24
C TRP A 370 9.02 -12.09 1.84
N ILE A 371 10.03 -11.85 1.00
CA ILE A 371 10.99 -12.85 0.51
C ILE A 371 12.37 -12.56 1.11
N ASP A 372 13.10 -13.60 1.48
CA ASP A 372 14.46 -13.46 2.00
C ASP A 372 15.41 -13.12 0.87
N ASN A 373 16.28 -12.14 1.09
CA ASN A 373 17.35 -11.82 0.15
C ASN A 373 18.48 -12.88 0.21
N LEU A 374 19.53 -12.76 -0.64
CA LEU A 374 20.68 -13.69 -0.61
C LEU A 374 21.37 -13.79 0.76
N ALA A 375 21.34 -12.72 1.55
CA ALA A 375 21.91 -12.69 2.88
C ALA A 375 20.99 -13.33 3.94
N GLY A 376 19.79 -13.78 3.56
CA GLY A 376 18.79 -14.35 4.45
C GLY A 376 18.12 -13.32 5.35
N GLU A 377 18.17 -12.03 4.99
CA GLU A 377 17.64 -10.95 5.81
C GLU A 377 16.10 -10.88 5.75
N ARG A 378 15.47 -10.66 6.90
CA ARG A 378 14.01 -10.43 7.06
C ARG A 378 13.73 -9.23 7.96
N PRO A 379 14.07 -7.99 7.57
CA PRO A 379 13.98 -6.86 8.51
C PRO A 379 12.57 -6.65 9.10
N PHE A 380 11.52 -7.03 8.38
CA PHE A 380 10.12 -6.77 8.70
C PHE A 380 9.40 -7.94 9.39
N GLY A 381 10.08 -9.04 9.70
CA GLY A 381 9.37 -10.30 9.94
C GLY A 381 8.58 -10.70 8.69
N ASN A 382 7.45 -11.40 8.85
CA ASN A 382 6.57 -11.67 7.72
C ASN A 382 5.09 -11.63 8.09
N ASP A 383 4.28 -11.21 7.14
CA ASP A 383 2.86 -10.97 7.26
C ASP A 383 2.13 -11.45 6.00
N LEU A 384 0.80 -11.27 5.95
CA LEU A 384 0.00 -11.72 4.82
C LEU A 384 -1.07 -10.67 4.51
N ASP A 385 -0.99 -10.04 3.34
CA ASP A 385 -2.07 -9.20 2.83
C ASP A 385 -2.94 -9.97 1.82
N PRO A 386 -4.28 -9.91 1.91
CA PRO A 386 -5.12 -10.62 0.94
C PRO A 386 -5.02 -10.09 -0.49
N THR A 387 -4.71 -8.81 -0.68
CA THR A 387 -4.66 -8.14 -1.98
C THR A 387 -3.46 -8.61 -2.79
N LEU A 388 -2.28 -8.79 -2.18
CA LEU A 388 -1.06 -9.26 -2.87
C LEU A 388 -1.26 -10.65 -3.50
N ASN A 389 -2.08 -11.48 -2.86
CA ASN A 389 -2.36 -12.84 -3.31
C ASN A 389 -3.14 -12.85 -4.64
N LEU A 390 -3.84 -11.76 -4.98
CA LEU A 390 -4.51 -11.60 -6.27
C LEU A 390 -3.51 -11.40 -7.41
N ASP A 391 -2.39 -10.71 -7.16
CA ASP A 391 -1.32 -10.54 -8.16
C ASP A 391 -0.62 -11.87 -8.44
N VAL A 392 -0.45 -12.73 -7.42
CA VAL A 392 0.07 -14.11 -7.59
C VAL A 392 -0.87 -14.97 -8.44
N LEU A 393 -2.19 -14.86 -8.24
CA LEU A 393 -3.17 -15.53 -9.09
C LEU A 393 -3.13 -14.98 -10.53
N GLU A 394 -3.13 -13.66 -10.69
CA GLU A 394 -3.12 -13.01 -11.99
C GLU A 394 -1.91 -13.43 -12.83
N VAL A 395 -0.70 -13.38 -12.26
CA VAL A 395 0.52 -13.77 -12.99
C VAL A 395 0.50 -15.25 -13.37
N SER A 396 -0.08 -16.11 -12.52
CA SER A 396 -0.24 -17.54 -12.80
C SER A 396 -1.21 -17.79 -13.97
N PHE A 397 -2.29 -17.02 -14.07
CA PHE A 397 -3.23 -17.12 -15.18
C PHE A 397 -2.63 -16.60 -16.48
N ARG A 398 -1.93 -15.46 -16.44
CA ARG A 398 -1.29 -14.90 -17.65
C ARG A 398 -0.15 -15.76 -18.19
N ASN A 399 0.48 -16.57 -17.34
CA ASN A 399 1.53 -17.51 -17.73
C ASN A 399 1.07 -18.97 -17.71
N LEU A 400 -0.25 -19.24 -17.74
CA LEU A 400 -0.83 -20.57 -17.53
C LEU A 400 -0.14 -21.67 -18.36
N ALA A 401 -0.06 -21.46 -19.67
CA ALA A 401 0.54 -22.42 -20.61
C ALA A 401 2.07 -22.45 -20.50
N ARG A 402 2.71 -21.27 -20.39
CA ARG A 402 4.18 -21.14 -20.23
C ARG A 402 4.66 -21.94 -19.01
N TRP A 403 3.95 -21.82 -17.91
CA TRP A 403 4.30 -22.46 -16.63
C TRP A 403 3.63 -23.81 -16.40
N LYS A 404 2.88 -24.33 -17.39
CA LYS A 404 2.20 -25.64 -17.29
C LYS A 404 1.42 -25.79 -15.98
N VAL A 405 0.67 -24.75 -15.61
CA VAL A 405 0.04 -24.64 -14.27
C VAL A 405 -0.98 -25.74 -14.06
N ILE A 406 -1.76 -26.07 -15.09
CA ILE A 406 -2.78 -27.13 -15.02
C ILE A 406 -2.14 -28.52 -15.12
N GLU A 407 -1.13 -28.66 -15.96
CA GLU A 407 -0.47 -29.92 -16.26
C GLU A 407 0.45 -30.39 -15.14
N THR A 408 0.82 -29.50 -14.22
CA THR A 408 1.64 -29.81 -13.05
C THR A 408 0.76 -29.81 -11.79
N PRO A 409 0.40 -30.99 -11.23
CA PRO A 409 -0.58 -31.09 -10.13
C PRO A 409 -0.26 -30.23 -8.91
N GLN A 410 1.02 -30.08 -8.57
CA GLN A 410 1.49 -29.27 -7.45
C GLN A 410 1.21 -27.78 -7.68
N ARG A 411 1.45 -27.28 -8.90
CA ARG A 411 1.17 -25.89 -9.28
C ARG A 411 -0.31 -25.58 -9.23
N LEU A 412 -1.13 -26.47 -9.79
CA LEU A 412 -2.59 -26.36 -9.73
C LEU A 412 -3.09 -26.33 -8.28
N THR A 413 -2.55 -27.21 -7.43
CA THR A 413 -2.92 -27.27 -6.00
C THR A 413 -2.57 -25.96 -5.30
N THR A 414 -1.38 -25.40 -5.53
CA THR A 414 -0.97 -24.11 -4.94
C THR A 414 -1.95 -23.01 -5.34
N VAL A 415 -2.29 -22.89 -6.63
CA VAL A 415 -3.26 -21.90 -7.14
C VAL A 415 -4.65 -22.08 -6.50
N GLN A 416 -5.17 -23.31 -6.48
CA GLN A 416 -6.47 -23.64 -5.90
C GLN A 416 -6.55 -23.30 -4.41
N ARG A 417 -5.46 -23.47 -3.67
CA ARG A 417 -5.39 -23.09 -2.26
C ARG A 417 -5.44 -21.57 -2.05
N ILE A 418 -4.81 -20.78 -2.93
CA ILE A 418 -4.94 -19.31 -2.90
C ILE A 418 -6.38 -18.90 -3.23
N ILE A 419 -7.04 -19.57 -4.18
CA ILE A 419 -8.46 -19.34 -4.48
C ILE A 419 -9.34 -19.67 -3.24
N GLY A 420 -9.05 -20.78 -2.56
CA GLY A 420 -9.73 -21.14 -1.31
C GLY A 420 -9.59 -20.08 -0.21
N PHE A 421 -8.39 -19.51 -0.07
CA PHE A 421 -8.13 -18.37 0.82
C PHE A 421 -9.02 -17.16 0.47
N GLN A 422 -9.03 -16.74 -0.80
CA GLN A 422 -9.86 -15.62 -1.27
C GLN A 422 -11.36 -15.87 -1.08
N LYS A 423 -11.82 -17.11 -1.31
CA LYS A 423 -13.21 -17.52 -1.10
C LYS A 423 -13.63 -17.36 0.36
N ARG A 424 -12.78 -17.77 1.31
CA ARG A 424 -13.05 -17.61 2.76
C ARG A 424 -13.05 -16.14 3.18
N LEU A 425 -12.15 -15.33 2.64
CA LEU A 425 -12.12 -13.89 2.87
C LEU A 425 -13.42 -13.21 2.41
N ALA A 426 -13.93 -13.57 1.23
CA ALA A 426 -15.18 -13.05 0.71
C ALA A 426 -16.40 -13.52 1.53
N LEU A 427 -16.48 -14.82 1.83
CA LEU A 427 -17.59 -15.41 2.60
C LEU A 427 -17.73 -14.84 4.01
N SER A 428 -16.61 -14.53 4.67
CA SER A 428 -16.62 -13.91 5.99
C SER A 428 -16.95 -12.41 5.95
N GLY A 429 -16.97 -11.79 4.76
CA GLY A 429 -17.06 -10.35 4.61
C GLY A 429 -15.79 -9.61 5.09
N ALA A 430 -14.70 -10.32 5.35
CA ALA A 430 -13.47 -9.71 5.85
C ALA A 430 -12.77 -8.83 4.80
N PHE A 431 -13.01 -9.06 3.51
CA PHE A 431 -12.41 -8.26 2.43
C PHE A 431 -12.79 -6.78 2.47
N ARG A 432 -13.96 -6.41 3.02
CA ARG A 432 -14.37 -5.01 3.21
C ARG A 432 -13.84 -4.38 4.50
N ASN A 433 -13.21 -5.15 5.38
CA ASN A 433 -12.71 -4.64 6.65
C ASN A 433 -11.31 -4.05 6.46
N PRO A 434 -11.09 -2.74 6.73
CA PRO A 434 -9.78 -2.12 6.64
C PRO A 434 -8.69 -2.84 7.45
N ARG A 435 -9.03 -3.53 8.56
CA ARG A 435 -8.09 -4.31 9.38
C ARG A 435 -7.57 -5.58 8.72
N SER A 436 -8.32 -6.13 7.77
CA SER A 436 -7.92 -7.35 7.06
C SER A 436 -6.75 -7.13 6.10
N HIS A 437 -6.54 -5.89 5.67
CA HIS A 437 -5.49 -5.50 4.74
C HIS A 437 -4.36 -4.81 5.49
N ILE A 438 -3.11 -5.09 5.12
CA ILE A 438 -1.89 -4.56 5.72
C ILE A 438 -1.28 -3.46 4.85
N TYR A 439 -1.29 -3.60 3.53
CA TYR A 439 -0.66 -2.62 2.63
C TYR A 439 -1.69 -1.84 1.80
N TYR A 440 -2.91 -2.35 1.71
CA TYR A 440 -3.90 -1.85 0.78
C TYR A 440 -5.22 -1.47 1.47
N LEU A 441 -6.02 -0.67 0.78
CA LEU A 441 -7.40 -0.40 1.17
C LEU A 441 -8.33 -1.50 0.64
N PRO A 442 -9.49 -1.77 1.29
CA PRO A 442 -10.51 -2.66 0.73
C PRO A 442 -10.92 -2.35 -0.72
N GLU A 443 -10.92 -1.08 -1.09
CA GLU A 443 -11.29 -0.62 -2.44
C GLU A 443 -10.24 -1.06 -3.48
N LEU A 444 -8.97 -1.10 -3.10
CA LEU A 444 -7.90 -1.63 -3.94
C LEU A 444 -8.01 -3.14 -4.12
N TYR A 445 -8.37 -3.86 -3.06
CA TYR A 445 -8.71 -5.28 -3.18
C TYR A 445 -9.79 -5.50 -4.23
N CYS A 446 -10.84 -4.69 -4.24
CA CYS A 446 -11.93 -4.79 -5.22
C CYS A 446 -11.43 -4.55 -6.66
N ALA A 447 -10.62 -3.52 -6.87
CA ALA A 447 -10.03 -3.22 -8.17
C ALA A 447 -9.08 -4.33 -8.65
N TYR A 448 -8.24 -4.86 -7.76
CA TYR A 448 -7.26 -5.91 -8.08
C TYR A 448 -7.96 -7.26 -8.29
N PHE A 449 -9.04 -7.52 -7.55
CA PHE A 449 -9.88 -8.69 -7.80
C PHE A 449 -10.51 -8.58 -9.19
N GLY A 450 -10.96 -7.39 -9.60
CA GLY A 450 -11.39 -7.12 -10.97
C GLY A 450 -10.31 -7.49 -12.00
N ARG A 451 -9.08 -6.98 -11.84
CA ARG A 451 -7.93 -7.30 -12.72
C ARG A 451 -7.68 -8.81 -12.81
N CYS A 452 -7.62 -9.48 -11.66
CA CYS A 452 -7.41 -10.92 -11.54
C CYS A 452 -8.57 -11.73 -12.18
N TYR A 453 -9.82 -11.34 -11.93
CA TYR A 453 -11.02 -11.94 -12.53
C TYR A 453 -10.99 -11.82 -14.06
N ALA A 454 -10.61 -10.67 -14.60
CA ALA A 454 -10.49 -10.49 -16.04
C ALA A 454 -9.41 -11.40 -16.66
N ALA A 455 -8.27 -11.59 -15.98
CA ALA A 455 -7.24 -12.53 -16.40
C ALA A 455 -7.75 -13.99 -16.35
N PHE A 456 -8.51 -14.37 -15.32
CA PHE A 456 -9.15 -15.68 -15.22
C PHE A 456 -10.18 -15.91 -16.33
N MET A 457 -11.04 -14.93 -16.61
CA MET A 457 -12.08 -15.03 -17.64
C MET A 457 -11.51 -15.07 -19.07
N ALA A 458 -10.28 -14.59 -19.28
CA ALA A 458 -9.57 -14.71 -20.55
C ALA A 458 -9.05 -16.14 -20.81
N LEU A 459 -9.03 -17.02 -19.81
CA LEU A 459 -8.62 -18.42 -19.97
C LEU A 459 -9.66 -19.24 -20.76
N PRO A 460 -9.26 -20.34 -21.41
CA PRO A 460 -10.21 -21.28 -22.00
C PRO A 460 -11.22 -21.82 -20.96
N PRO A 461 -12.49 -22.07 -21.31
CA PRO A 461 -13.51 -22.53 -20.35
C PRO A 461 -13.16 -23.84 -19.63
N THR A 462 -12.39 -24.72 -20.26
CA THR A 462 -11.88 -25.95 -19.62
C THR A 462 -10.85 -25.63 -18.54
N ALA A 463 -9.94 -24.69 -18.80
CA ALA A 463 -8.96 -24.22 -17.82
C ALA A 463 -9.64 -23.56 -16.62
N GLN A 464 -10.66 -22.72 -16.86
CA GLN A 464 -11.45 -22.09 -15.80
C GLN A 464 -12.06 -23.13 -14.85
N ARG A 465 -12.73 -24.16 -15.40
CA ARG A 465 -13.34 -25.24 -14.60
C ARG A 465 -12.32 -26.09 -13.83
N THR A 466 -11.13 -26.29 -14.38
CA THR A 466 -10.07 -27.03 -13.69
C THR A 466 -9.47 -26.23 -12.52
N ILE A 467 -9.29 -24.93 -12.72
CA ILE A 467 -8.69 -24.02 -11.73
C ILE A 467 -9.69 -23.70 -10.60
N ASP A 468 -10.96 -23.47 -10.94
CA ASP A 468 -12.00 -23.09 -9.99
C ASP A 468 -13.23 -24.02 -10.12
N PRO A 469 -13.12 -25.29 -9.70
CA PRO A 469 -14.21 -26.26 -9.86
C PRO A 469 -15.46 -25.92 -9.04
N ASP A 470 -15.30 -25.13 -7.96
CA ASP A 470 -16.37 -24.79 -7.03
C ASP A 470 -17.01 -23.42 -7.29
N GLY A 471 -16.60 -22.71 -8.36
CA GLY A 471 -17.13 -21.39 -8.71
C GLY A 471 -16.85 -20.31 -7.66
N ALA A 472 -15.67 -20.31 -7.04
CA ALA A 472 -15.22 -19.30 -6.10
C ALA A 472 -15.16 -17.91 -6.72
N PHE A 473 -14.67 -17.75 -7.96
CA PHE A 473 -14.57 -16.44 -8.62
C PHE A 473 -15.93 -15.78 -8.79
N ASP A 474 -16.96 -16.54 -9.16
CA ASP A 474 -18.33 -16.02 -9.28
C ASP A 474 -18.91 -15.61 -7.92
N LEU A 475 -18.59 -16.35 -6.87
CA LEU A 475 -18.97 -16.00 -5.51
C LEU A 475 -18.31 -14.70 -5.06
N ILE A 476 -16.99 -14.58 -5.23
CA ILE A 476 -16.24 -13.39 -4.84
C ILE A 476 -16.72 -12.18 -5.68
N ARG A 477 -16.91 -12.36 -6.99
CA ARG A 477 -17.45 -11.34 -7.90
C ARG A 477 -18.76 -10.76 -7.38
N ARG A 478 -19.73 -11.59 -6.97
CA ARG A 478 -21.02 -11.09 -6.43
C ARG A 478 -20.83 -10.24 -5.19
N ASN A 479 -19.95 -10.66 -4.26
CA ASN A 479 -19.69 -9.92 -3.02
C ASN A 479 -18.96 -8.59 -3.30
N VAL A 480 -17.98 -8.60 -4.20
CA VAL A 480 -17.23 -7.39 -4.59
C VAL A 480 -18.15 -6.40 -5.31
N LEU A 481 -18.99 -6.86 -6.24
CA LEU A 481 -19.96 -5.99 -6.92
C LEU A 481 -20.95 -5.35 -5.93
N ALA A 482 -21.52 -6.15 -5.02
CA ALA A 482 -22.41 -5.61 -4.00
C ALA A 482 -21.72 -4.54 -3.15
N TYR A 483 -20.47 -4.77 -2.71
CA TYR A 483 -19.72 -3.75 -1.97
C TYR A 483 -19.49 -2.48 -2.80
N VAL A 484 -19.07 -2.63 -4.05
CA VAL A 484 -18.73 -1.46 -4.90
C VAL A 484 -19.98 -0.66 -5.26
N GLU A 485 -21.09 -1.33 -5.59
CA GLU A 485 -22.34 -0.70 -6.03
C GLU A 485 -23.16 -0.14 -4.86
N ASP A 486 -23.29 -0.89 -3.77
CA ASP A 486 -24.20 -0.54 -2.67
C ASP A 486 -23.52 0.21 -1.53
N GLU A 487 -22.20 0.09 -1.37
CA GLU A 487 -21.45 0.75 -0.28
C GLU A 487 -20.51 1.85 -0.82
N LEU A 488 -19.57 1.51 -1.70
CA LEU A 488 -18.51 2.45 -2.12
C LEU A 488 -19.07 3.64 -2.92
N ILE A 489 -19.72 3.39 -4.06
CA ILE A 489 -20.19 4.48 -4.94
C ILE A 489 -21.49 5.13 -4.44
N ALA A 490 -22.12 4.54 -3.43
CA ALA A 490 -23.24 5.12 -2.69
C ALA A 490 -22.78 6.14 -1.63
N ALA A 491 -21.48 6.19 -1.31
CA ALA A 491 -20.88 7.12 -0.34
C ALA A 491 -20.09 8.24 -1.03
N GLU A 492 -19.75 9.30 -0.28
CA GLU A 492 -18.86 10.36 -0.78
C GLU A 492 -17.48 9.79 -1.11
N ILE A 493 -17.10 9.83 -2.39
CA ILE A 493 -15.84 9.33 -2.93
C ILE A 493 -14.98 10.46 -3.52
N ASN A 494 -13.66 10.27 -3.54
CA ASN A 494 -12.73 11.13 -4.30
C ASN A 494 -12.37 10.52 -5.68
N ALA A 495 -11.54 11.23 -6.46
CA ALA A 495 -11.16 10.78 -7.81
C ALA A 495 -10.42 9.44 -7.83
N PHE A 496 -9.65 9.12 -6.78
CA PHE A 496 -8.93 7.84 -6.71
C PHE A 496 -9.89 6.70 -6.35
N ASP A 497 -10.74 6.88 -5.33
CA ASP A 497 -11.82 5.93 -4.98
C ASP A 497 -12.70 5.62 -6.20
N ALA A 498 -13.08 6.67 -6.96
CA ALA A 498 -13.88 6.55 -8.17
C ALA A 498 -13.16 5.75 -9.27
N ALA A 499 -11.84 5.93 -9.41
CA ALA A 499 -11.04 5.15 -10.34
C ALA A 499 -11.02 3.66 -9.95
N LEU A 500 -10.83 3.34 -8.67
CA LEU A 500 -10.86 1.97 -8.15
C LEU A 500 -12.23 1.32 -8.39
N ALA A 501 -13.32 2.06 -8.12
CA ALA A 501 -14.67 1.61 -8.41
C ALA A 501 -14.86 1.28 -9.90
N LEU A 502 -14.44 2.16 -10.82
CA LEU A 502 -14.56 1.89 -12.27
C LEU A 502 -13.71 0.69 -12.73
N ILE A 503 -12.53 0.50 -12.15
CA ILE A 503 -11.69 -0.67 -12.45
C ILE A 503 -12.42 -1.95 -12.04
N ALA A 504 -12.95 -1.99 -10.82
CA ALA A 504 -13.72 -3.13 -10.33
C ALA A 504 -14.98 -3.37 -11.19
N LEU A 505 -15.84 -2.36 -11.34
CA LEU A 505 -17.10 -2.45 -12.09
C LEU A 505 -16.86 -2.87 -13.56
N GLY A 506 -15.86 -2.27 -14.20
CA GLY A 506 -15.53 -2.51 -15.60
C GLY A 506 -14.99 -3.92 -15.86
N HIS A 507 -14.10 -4.43 -15.00
CA HIS A 507 -13.57 -5.80 -15.13
C HIS A 507 -14.56 -6.88 -14.71
N LEU A 508 -15.41 -6.60 -13.71
CA LEU A 508 -16.41 -7.54 -13.22
C LEU A 508 -17.69 -7.55 -14.08
N GLY A 509 -17.77 -6.73 -15.13
CA GLY A 509 -18.90 -6.70 -16.05
C GLY A 509 -20.20 -6.24 -15.36
N ALA A 510 -20.10 -5.18 -14.54
CA ALA A 510 -21.27 -4.53 -13.98
C ALA A 510 -22.09 -3.80 -15.07
N SER A 511 -23.32 -3.43 -14.74
CA SER A 511 -24.16 -2.63 -15.64
C SER A 511 -23.52 -1.26 -15.87
N ALA A 512 -23.46 -0.80 -17.12
CA ALA A 512 -22.91 0.53 -17.42
C ALA A 512 -23.63 1.67 -16.69
N ALA A 513 -24.89 1.47 -16.28
CA ALA A 513 -25.64 2.44 -15.47
C ALA A 513 -24.97 2.71 -14.10
N SER A 514 -24.33 1.69 -13.49
CA SER A 514 -23.66 1.85 -12.19
C SER A 514 -22.36 2.65 -12.27
N PHE A 515 -21.87 2.99 -13.48
CA PHE A 515 -20.64 3.78 -13.63
C PHE A 515 -20.85 5.27 -13.35
N THR A 516 -22.11 5.73 -13.39
CA THR A 516 -22.48 7.16 -13.33
C THR A 516 -21.84 7.91 -12.16
N PRO A 517 -21.92 7.44 -10.89
CA PRO A 517 -21.39 8.19 -9.76
C PRO A 517 -19.87 8.40 -9.84
N ALA A 518 -19.14 7.34 -10.22
CA ALA A 518 -17.69 7.38 -10.33
C ALA A 518 -17.23 8.26 -11.51
N LEU A 519 -17.88 8.15 -12.67
CA LEU A 519 -17.59 9.00 -13.83
C LEU A 519 -17.82 10.48 -13.51
N GLN A 520 -18.93 10.83 -12.85
CA GLN A 520 -19.19 12.21 -12.41
C GLN A 520 -18.13 12.72 -11.44
N CYS A 521 -17.72 11.90 -10.49
CA CYS A 521 -16.70 12.27 -9.52
C CYS A 521 -15.39 12.66 -10.24
N ILE A 522 -14.93 11.80 -11.15
CA ILE A 522 -13.69 12.01 -11.92
C ILE A 522 -13.80 13.27 -12.78
N ILE A 523 -14.86 13.43 -13.57
CA ILE A 523 -15.00 14.58 -14.47
C ILE A 523 -15.11 15.89 -13.68
N ARG A 524 -15.86 15.92 -12.57
CA ARG A 524 -16.00 17.10 -11.72
C ARG A 524 -14.69 17.50 -11.05
N GLN A 525 -13.85 16.53 -10.68
CA GLN A 525 -12.59 16.78 -10.00
C GLN A 525 -11.41 16.98 -10.96
N LEU A 526 -11.61 16.84 -12.28
CA LEU A 526 -10.56 17.06 -13.26
C LEU A 526 -9.98 18.48 -13.14
N GLY A 527 -8.67 18.58 -12.94
CA GLY A 527 -7.93 19.83 -12.73
C GLY A 527 -7.61 20.14 -11.26
N GLU A 528 -8.10 19.35 -10.30
CA GLU A 528 -7.86 19.62 -8.87
C GLU A 528 -6.39 19.55 -8.44
N GLY A 529 -5.53 18.90 -9.23
CA GLY A 529 -4.09 18.82 -8.99
C GLY A 529 -3.30 20.06 -9.41
N GLY A 530 -3.95 21.01 -10.09
CA GLY A 530 -3.34 22.26 -10.56
C GLY A 530 -2.11 22.02 -11.43
N ARG A 531 -0.99 22.68 -11.12
CA ARG A 531 0.26 22.57 -11.91
C ARG A 531 0.96 21.21 -11.79
N ARG A 532 0.58 20.38 -10.82
CA ARG A 532 1.24 19.09 -10.56
C ARG A 532 0.67 17.95 -11.39
N GLY A 533 -0.58 18.04 -11.83
CA GLY A 533 -1.24 17.00 -12.59
C GLY A 533 -2.76 17.22 -12.67
N PRO A 534 -3.49 16.36 -13.41
CA PRO A 534 -4.94 16.45 -13.52
C PRO A 534 -5.67 16.25 -12.19
N PHE A 535 -5.11 15.44 -11.29
CA PHE A 535 -5.70 15.12 -10.00
C PHE A 535 -4.70 15.35 -8.86
N LYS A 536 -5.20 15.41 -7.61
CA LYS A 536 -4.35 15.39 -6.42
C LYS A 536 -3.70 14.02 -6.27
N ALA A 537 -2.70 13.94 -5.39
CA ALA A 537 -2.18 12.67 -4.94
C ALA A 537 -3.09 12.10 -3.84
N TYR A 538 -3.51 10.86 -4.00
CA TYR A 538 -4.23 10.08 -2.99
C TYR A 538 -3.42 8.85 -2.59
N GLU A 539 -3.72 8.29 -1.43
CA GLU A 539 -3.10 7.06 -0.96
C GLU A 539 -3.45 5.90 -1.90
N TRP A 540 -2.41 5.24 -2.39
CA TRP A 540 -2.49 3.99 -3.12
C TRP A 540 -1.99 2.83 -2.27
N ASN A 541 -0.95 3.03 -1.46
CA ASN A 541 -0.51 2.01 -0.52
C ASN A 541 -0.36 2.63 0.86
N LYS A 542 -0.85 1.90 1.87
CA LYS A 542 -0.74 2.22 3.28
C LYS A 542 0.06 1.12 3.96
N MET A 543 1.39 1.21 3.94
CA MET A 543 2.21 0.17 4.58
C MET A 543 1.93 0.13 6.09
N LYS A 544 1.16 -0.86 6.55
CA LYS A 544 0.89 -1.11 7.98
C LYS A 544 2.02 -1.89 8.58
N THR A 545 3.06 -1.15 8.87
CA THR A 545 3.64 -1.32 10.20
C THR A 545 3.00 -0.25 11.07
N PRO A 546 3.00 -0.31 12.41
CA PRO A 546 2.28 0.68 13.23
C PRO A 546 2.72 2.15 13.00
N THR A 547 3.66 2.38 12.08
CA THR A 547 4.02 3.57 11.33
C THR A 547 3.32 3.59 9.96
N ARG A 548 2.14 4.22 9.82
CA ARG A 548 1.44 4.28 8.51
C ARG A 548 2.23 5.13 7.52
N ILE A 549 2.72 4.53 6.44
CA ILE A 549 3.36 5.24 5.33
C ILE A 549 2.36 5.33 4.18
N LEU A 550 2.00 6.55 3.78
CA LEU A 550 1.17 6.80 2.62
C LEU A 550 2.05 6.85 1.38
N VAL A 551 1.71 6.06 0.38
CA VAL A 551 2.36 6.04 -0.93
C VAL A 551 1.36 6.42 -1.99
N GLY A 552 1.75 7.27 -2.93
CA GLY A 552 0.89 7.72 -4.03
C GLY A 552 1.53 8.84 -4.84
N GLY A 553 0.73 9.58 -5.59
CA GLY A 553 1.21 10.69 -6.41
C GLY A 553 0.19 11.16 -7.43
N PRO A 554 0.31 12.39 -7.97
CA PRO A 554 -0.56 12.86 -9.05
C PRO A 554 -0.50 11.93 -10.28
N GLU A 555 0.67 11.39 -10.59
CA GLU A 555 0.88 10.40 -11.65
C GLU A 555 0.18 9.08 -11.35
N VAL A 556 0.28 8.58 -10.11
CA VAL A 556 -0.43 7.37 -9.66
C VAL A 556 -1.93 7.55 -9.86
N THR A 557 -2.51 8.65 -9.35
CA THR A 557 -3.94 8.92 -9.52
C THR A 557 -4.33 9.04 -10.98
N SER A 558 -3.49 9.66 -11.82
CA SER A 558 -3.73 9.74 -13.27
C SER A 558 -3.73 8.36 -13.95
N ALA A 559 -2.82 7.47 -13.54
CA ALA A 559 -2.74 6.10 -14.06
C ALA A 559 -4.01 5.30 -13.73
N PHE A 560 -4.45 5.32 -12.48
CA PHE A 560 -5.68 4.63 -12.06
C PHE A 560 -6.94 5.21 -12.71
N VAL A 561 -7.06 6.55 -12.76
CA VAL A 561 -8.17 7.19 -13.47
C VAL A 561 -8.17 6.80 -14.95
N LEU A 562 -7.01 6.77 -15.60
CA LEU A 562 -6.90 6.36 -17.00
C LEU A 562 -7.42 4.93 -17.20
N MET A 563 -6.95 3.98 -16.38
CA MET A 563 -7.39 2.57 -16.46
C MET A 563 -8.90 2.44 -16.24
N GLY A 564 -9.45 3.08 -15.20
CA GLY A 564 -10.90 3.05 -14.92
C GLY A 564 -11.74 3.66 -16.04
N LEU A 565 -11.32 4.80 -16.59
CA LEU A 565 -12.02 5.45 -17.71
C LEU A 565 -11.92 4.64 -19.01
N ALA A 566 -10.79 3.98 -19.27
CA ALA A 566 -10.63 3.11 -20.43
C ALA A 566 -11.65 1.95 -20.40
N LEU A 567 -11.80 1.31 -19.24
CA LEU A 567 -12.79 0.25 -19.03
C LEU A 567 -14.22 0.77 -19.18
N ALA A 568 -14.53 1.92 -18.58
CA ALA A 568 -15.84 2.54 -18.69
C ALA A 568 -16.21 2.86 -20.15
N ARG A 569 -15.25 3.44 -20.89
CA ARG A 569 -15.41 3.74 -22.32
C ARG A 569 -15.67 2.48 -23.14
N ARG A 570 -14.92 1.40 -22.91
CA ARG A 570 -15.11 0.13 -23.60
C ARG A 570 -16.54 -0.38 -23.41
N ALA A 571 -17.04 -0.40 -22.18
CA ALA A 571 -18.38 -0.89 -21.89
C ALA A 571 -19.49 0.00 -22.51
N LEU A 572 -19.31 1.33 -22.49
CA LEU A 572 -20.31 2.28 -23.01
C LEU A 572 -20.36 2.32 -24.55
N THR A 573 -19.24 2.05 -25.22
CA THR A 573 -19.15 2.12 -26.69
C THR A 573 -19.26 0.76 -27.38
N GLY A 574 -19.11 -0.33 -26.63
CA GLY A 574 -19.05 -1.69 -27.18
C GLY A 574 -17.82 -1.95 -28.06
N ARG A 575 -16.81 -1.06 -28.03
CA ARG A 575 -15.57 -1.18 -28.82
C ARG A 575 -14.43 -1.68 -27.94
N ASN A 576 -13.77 -2.75 -28.38
CA ASN A 576 -12.49 -3.20 -27.84
C ASN A 576 -11.38 -2.20 -28.15
#